data_AF-A0A6I3G404-F1
#
_entry.id   AF-A0A6I3G404-F1
#
_cell.length_a   1.000
_cell.length_b   1.000
_cell.length_c   1.000
_cell.angle_alpha   90.00
_cell.angle_beta   90.00
_cell.angle_gamma   90.00
#
_symmetry.space_group_name_H-M   'P 1'
#
loop_
_entity.id
_entity.type
_entity.pdbx_description
1 polymer ?
#
loop_
_entity_poly.entity_id
_entity_poly.type
_entity_poly.pdbx_seq_one_letter_code
_entity_poly.pdbx_strand_id
1 'polypeptide(L)'
;MSTLDLGEVVVKAPKRKVPRWRKMSPLSYILLTLVGFISVFPFYWMVIVASNGNEEISKEVPTLIIGPRLFEVIGHVFEANEYFGISMWNTVFVGTIVAAAQVFFSSVAGFAFAKLNFKGRKFLVLFVIGTMMLPSQLGIIPLYMLVASLGWMNTLTALIVPALVTAFGVFWMRQIIDAQVPNELLEAASIDGAGVFLIYWRIVFPL
;
A
#
# COMPACT_ATOMS: atom_id res chain seq x y z
N MET A 1 -30.14 -56.40 40.92
CA MET A 1 -29.04 -55.43 41.05
C MET A 1 -27.96 -55.84 40.05
N SER A 2 -27.97 -55.27 38.86
CA SER A 2 -27.00 -55.54 37.79
C SER A 2 -26.83 -54.25 36.99
N THR A 3 -25.85 -53.45 37.37
CA THR A 3 -25.46 -52.24 36.65
C THR A 3 -24.58 -52.64 35.47
N LEU A 4 -25.11 -52.46 34.26
CA LEU A 4 -24.36 -52.54 33.01
C LEU A 4 -23.32 -51.43 32.98
N ASP A 5 -22.05 -51.83 32.98
CA ASP A 5 -20.88 -50.96 32.90
C ASP A 5 -20.68 -50.56 31.42
N LEU A 6 -21.19 -49.39 31.04
CA LEU A 6 -20.94 -48.79 29.74
C LEU A 6 -19.62 -48.03 29.79
N GLY A 7 -18.51 -48.74 29.55
CA GLY A 7 -17.18 -48.16 29.43
C GLY A 7 -17.15 -47.04 28.38
N GLU A 8 -16.76 -45.84 28.80
CA GLU A 8 -16.57 -44.69 27.91
C GLU A 8 -15.47 -44.98 26.89
N VAL A 9 -15.86 -45.15 25.62
CA VAL A 9 -14.91 -45.18 24.50
C VAL A 9 -14.44 -43.76 24.24
N VAL A 10 -13.34 -43.36 24.86
CA VAL A 10 -12.68 -42.08 24.62
C VAL A 10 -12.03 -42.10 23.22
N VAL A 11 -12.75 -41.58 22.23
CA VAL A 11 -12.23 -41.38 20.87
C VAL A 11 -11.20 -40.23 20.89
N LYS A 12 -9.91 -40.56 20.91
CA LYS A 12 -8.83 -39.58 20.78
C LYS A 12 -8.86 -38.95 19.38
N ALA A 13 -9.12 -37.65 19.31
CA ALA A 13 -9.03 -36.89 18.06
C ALA A 13 -7.61 -37.00 17.47
N PRO A 14 -7.47 -37.20 16.14
CA PRO A 14 -6.16 -37.34 15.51
C PRO A 14 -5.37 -36.03 15.62
N LYS A 15 -4.12 -36.11 16.09
CA LYS A 15 -3.20 -34.97 16.15
C LYS A 15 -2.97 -34.43 14.73
N ARG A 16 -3.46 -33.22 14.45
CA ARG A 16 -3.19 -32.51 13.17
C ARG A 16 -1.67 -32.36 12.98
N LYS A 17 -1.09 -33.17 12.09
CA LYS A 17 0.33 -33.04 11.70
C LYS A 17 0.46 -31.84 10.77
N VAL A 18 1.00 -30.74 11.28
CA VAL A 18 1.38 -29.59 10.43
C VAL A 18 2.43 -30.05 9.40
N PRO A 19 2.24 -29.74 8.10
CA PRO A 19 3.15 -30.16 7.04
C PRO A 19 4.58 -29.68 7.29
N ARG A 20 5.58 -30.50 6.95
CA ARG A 20 7.00 -30.25 7.23
C ARG A 20 7.54 -28.98 6.55
N TRP A 21 6.96 -28.56 5.43
CA TRP A 21 7.27 -27.31 4.71
C TRP A 21 6.77 -26.04 5.43
N ARG A 22 5.90 -26.19 6.44
CA ARG A 22 5.38 -25.09 7.26
C ARG A 22 6.16 -24.91 8.58
N LYS A 23 7.16 -25.76 8.86
CA LYS A 23 8.01 -25.65 10.05
C LYS A 23 9.25 -24.84 9.68
N MET A 24 9.29 -23.57 10.12
CA MET A 24 10.49 -22.74 9.98
C MET A 24 11.62 -23.33 10.82
N SER A 25 12.80 -23.44 10.22
CA SER A 25 14.01 -23.87 10.93
C SER A 25 14.39 -22.82 11.98
N PRO A 26 14.96 -23.19 13.14
CA PRO A 26 15.57 -22.23 14.08
C PRO A 26 16.53 -21.25 13.38
N LEU A 27 17.23 -21.71 12.33
CA LEU A 27 18.09 -20.87 11.50
C LEU A 27 17.31 -19.77 10.77
N SER A 28 16.10 -20.08 10.28
CA SER A 28 15.23 -19.09 9.64
C SER A 28 14.79 -18.01 10.62
N TYR A 29 14.52 -18.37 11.87
CA TYR A 29 14.19 -17.37 12.91
C TYR A 29 15.39 -16.47 13.19
N ILE A 30 16.59 -17.04 13.40
CA ILE A 30 17.81 -16.26 13.62
C ILE A 30 18.09 -15.30 12.46
N LEU A 31 17.99 -15.80 11.22
CA LEU A 31 18.20 -15.00 10.02
C LEU A 31 17.17 -13.87 9.92
N LEU A 32 15.88 -14.15 10.14
CA LEU A 32 14.82 -13.14 10.08
C LEU A 32 14.99 -12.09 11.18
N THR A 33 15.38 -12.49 12.40
CA THR A 33 15.69 -11.56 13.48
C THR A 33 16.87 -10.66 13.12
N LEU A 34 17.94 -11.23 12.54
CA LEU A 34 19.10 -10.45 12.11
C LEU A 34 18.74 -9.45 11.00
N VAL A 35 18.03 -9.90 9.97
CA VAL A 35 17.57 -9.03 8.86
C VAL A 35 16.62 -7.95 9.37
N GLY A 36 15.71 -8.31 10.27
CA GLY A 36 14.81 -7.37 10.92
C GLY A 36 15.56 -6.31 11.72
N PHE A 37 16.56 -6.72 12.51
CA PHE A 37 17.41 -5.80 13.27
C PHE A 37 18.19 -4.85 12.35
N ILE A 38 18.84 -5.37 11.31
CA ILE A 38 19.60 -4.56 10.33
C ILE A 38 18.67 -3.56 9.62
N SER A 39 17.42 -3.95 9.36
CA SER A 39 16.43 -3.09 8.68
C SER A 39 15.88 -1.99 9.58
N VAL A 40 15.73 -2.25 10.89
CA VAL A 40 15.27 -1.25 11.88
C VAL A 40 16.41 -0.32 12.32
N PHE A 41 17.66 -0.79 12.25
CA PHE A 41 18.82 -0.07 12.75
C PHE A 41 18.98 1.36 12.19
N PRO A 42 18.82 1.65 10.88
CA PRO A 42 18.89 3.03 10.36
C PRO A 42 17.86 3.97 10.98
N PHE A 43 16.64 3.49 11.26
CA PHE A 43 15.60 4.30 11.90
C PHE A 43 15.92 4.54 13.38
N TYR A 44 16.44 3.53 14.07
CA TYR A 44 16.93 3.67 15.42
C TYR A 44 18.07 4.71 15.50
N TRP A 45 19.02 4.62 14.58
CA TRP A 45 20.11 5.57 14.45
C TRP A 45 19.62 6.99 14.18
N MET A 46 18.60 7.15 13.32
CA MET A 46 18.00 8.45 13.05
C MET A 46 17.43 9.10 14.32
N VAL A 47 16.79 8.32 15.20
CA VAL A 47 16.29 8.82 16.50
C VAL A 47 17.44 9.21 17.42
N ILE A 48 18.53 8.43 17.46
CA ILE A 48 19.72 8.78 18.24
C ILE A 48 20.31 10.10 17.74
N VAL A 49 20.53 10.25 16.45
CA VAL A 49 21.08 11.47 15.84
C VAL A 49 20.16 12.65 16.09
N ALA A 50 18.85 12.50 15.93
CA ALA A 50 17.89 13.59 16.16
C ALA A 50 17.74 13.98 17.64
N SER A 51 17.94 13.05 18.57
CA SER A 51 17.84 13.30 20.02
C SER A 51 19.13 13.84 20.63
N ASN A 52 20.24 13.72 19.92
CA ASN A 52 21.55 14.21 20.31
C ASN A 52 21.90 15.48 19.51
N GLY A 53 22.82 16.29 20.04
CA GLY A 53 23.25 17.52 19.37
C GLY A 53 24.44 17.25 18.45
N ASN A 54 24.79 18.23 17.62
CA ASN A 54 25.94 18.15 16.71
C ASN A 54 27.24 17.75 17.45
N GLU A 55 27.40 18.19 18.69
CA GLU A 55 28.54 17.88 19.56
C GLU A 55 28.69 16.38 19.88
N GLU A 56 27.58 15.65 20.01
CA GLU A 56 27.58 14.20 20.27
C GLU A 56 27.77 13.39 18.99
N ILE A 57 27.32 13.92 17.85
CA ILE A 57 27.46 13.28 16.54
C ILE A 57 28.89 13.44 16.00
N SER A 58 29.60 14.51 16.36
CA SER A 58 30.99 14.77 15.95
C SER A 58 32.05 14.04 16.78
N LYS A 59 31.67 13.21 17.76
CA LYS A 59 32.63 12.40 18.53
C LYS A 59 33.18 11.25 17.68
N GLU A 60 34.45 10.88 17.91
CA GLU A 60 35.09 9.76 17.19
C GLU A 60 34.39 8.41 17.43
N VAL A 61 33.80 8.22 18.61
CA VAL A 61 32.94 7.08 18.92
C VAL A 61 31.50 7.60 19.04
N PRO A 62 30.62 7.27 18.10
CA PRO A 62 29.29 7.86 18.10
C PRO A 62 28.39 7.13 19.09
N THR A 63 27.52 7.90 19.77
CA THR A 63 26.62 7.37 20.79
C THR A 63 25.58 6.41 20.18
N LEU A 64 25.28 5.32 20.88
CA LEU A 64 24.21 4.39 20.54
C LEU A 64 22.99 4.53 21.45
N ILE A 65 22.91 5.63 22.20
CA ILE A 65 21.87 5.86 23.19
C ILE A 65 21.05 7.08 22.78
N ILE A 66 19.73 6.97 22.91
CA ILE A 66 18.79 8.07 22.65
C ILE A 66 19.09 9.19 23.67
N GLY A 67 19.34 10.40 23.16
CA GLY A 67 19.63 11.58 23.96
C GLY A 67 18.38 12.14 24.65
N PRO A 68 18.55 12.95 25.72
CA PRO A 68 17.42 13.50 26.48
C PRO A 68 16.69 14.65 25.76
N ARG A 69 17.26 15.22 24.70
CA ARG A 69 16.78 16.44 24.04
C ARG A 69 15.79 16.21 22.90
N LEU A 70 15.30 14.98 22.69
CA LEU A 70 14.46 14.66 21.54
C LEU A 70 13.25 15.60 21.39
N PHE A 71 12.51 15.84 22.47
CA PHE A 71 11.33 16.71 22.44
C PHE A 71 11.68 18.19 22.26
N GLU A 72 12.83 18.63 22.77
CA GLU A 72 13.32 19.99 22.63
C GLU A 72 13.71 20.29 21.17
N VAL A 73 14.42 19.35 20.53
CA VAL A 73 14.76 19.42 19.10
C VAL A 73 13.51 19.40 18.23
N ILE A 74 12.51 18.58 18.56
CA ILE A 74 11.22 18.60 17.88
C ILE A 74 10.57 19.98 18.00
N GLY A 75 10.55 20.57 19.20
CA GLY A 75 10.03 21.93 19.42
C GLY A 75 10.74 22.97 18.55
N HIS A 76 12.08 22.92 18.50
CA HIS A 76 12.87 23.83 17.66
C HIS A 76 12.52 23.71 16.17
N VAL A 77 12.12 22.55 15.65
CA VAL A 77 11.70 22.42 14.24
C VAL A 77 10.41 23.19 13.96
N PHE A 78 9.45 23.13 14.88
CA PHE A 78 8.20 23.87 14.75
C PHE A 78 8.39 25.38 14.95
N GLU A 79 9.34 25.80 15.78
CA GLU A 79 9.69 27.21 15.97
C GLU A 79 10.53 27.77 14.81
N ALA A 80 11.45 26.98 14.26
CA ALA A 80 12.33 27.40 13.17
C ALA A 80 11.61 27.53 11.82
N ASN A 81 10.48 26.83 11.64
CA ASN A 81 9.69 26.91 10.41
C ASN A 81 8.19 26.91 10.73
N GLU A 82 7.59 28.10 10.66
CA GLU A 82 6.15 28.32 10.88
C GLU A 82 5.26 27.48 9.94
N TYR A 83 5.76 27.09 8.77
CA TYR A 83 5.02 26.29 7.80
C TYR A 83 5.14 24.79 8.02
N PHE A 84 6.05 24.31 8.89
CA PHE A 84 6.33 22.88 9.03
C PHE A 84 5.07 22.05 9.33
N GLY A 85 4.24 22.50 10.27
CA GLY A 85 2.99 21.83 10.61
C GLY A 85 1.99 21.80 9.45
N ILE A 86 1.89 22.91 8.70
CA ILE A 86 1.02 23.01 7.52
C ILE A 86 1.55 22.12 6.39
N SER A 87 2.85 22.10 6.15
CA SER A 87 3.49 21.22 5.16
C SER A 87 3.22 19.75 5.48
N MET A 88 3.28 19.37 6.75
CA MET A 88 2.98 18.00 7.16
C MET A 88 1.51 17.64 6.95
N TRP A 89 0.60 18.57 7.28
CA TRP A 89 -0.81 18.39 6.96
C TRP A 89 -1.05 18.27 5.46
N ASN A 90 -0.42 19.11 4.64
CA ASN A 90 -0.50 19.05 3.18
C ASN A 90 -0.03 17.69 2.65
N THR A 91 1.05 17.13 3.20
CA THR A 91 1.54 15.79 2.83
C THR A 91 0.49 14.71 3.14
N VAL A 92 -0.07 14.72 4.35
CA VAL A 92 -1.11 13.74 4.75
C VAL A 92 -2.36 13.91 3.90
N PHE A 93 -2.80 15.14 3.67
CA PHE A 93 -3.98 15.46 2.87
C PHE A 93 -3.83 15.00 1.42
N VAL A 94 -2.76 15.42 0.74
CA VAL A 94 -2.48 15.03 -0.64
C VAL A 94 -2.30 13.51 -0.74
N GLY A 95 -1.49 12.92 0.15
CA GLY A 95 -1.21 11.48 0.14
C GLY A 95 -2.47 10.64 0.33
N THR A 96 -3.35 11.02 1.26
CA THR A 96 -4.60 10.30 1.52
C THR A 96 -5.57 10.40 0.34
N ILE A 97 -5.74 11.59 -0.23
CA ILE A 97 -6.63 11.80 -1.38
C ILE A 97 -6.11 11.03 -2.60
N VAL A 98 -4.82 11.13 -2.90
CA VAL A 98 -4.20 10.42 -4.03
C VAL A 98 -4.31 8.91 -3.82
N ALA A 99 -4.01 8.39 -2.63
CA ALA A 99 -4.14 6.96 -2.36
C ALA A 99 -5.57 6.45 -2.53
N ALA A 100 -6.56 7.15 -1.96
CA ALA A 100 -7.97 6.78 -2.09
C ALA A 100 -8.45 6.86 -3.55
N ALA A 101 -8.10 7.93 -4.25
CA ALA A 101 -8.41 8.10 -5.66
C ALA A 101 -7.76 7.02 -6.52
N GLN A 102 -6.48 6.72 -6.29
CA GLN A 102 -5.76 5.72 -7.06
C GLN A 102 -6.37 4.34 -6.89
N VAL A 103 -6.71 3.93 -5.65
CA VAL A 103 -7.43 2.68 -5.39
C VAL A 103 -8.76 2.66 -6.12
N PHE A 104 -9.56 3.72 -5.98
CA PHE A 104 -10.89 3.79 -6.59
C PHE A 104 -10.85 3.80 -8.14
N PHE A 105 -10.16 4.76 -8.75
CA PHE A 105 -10.12 4.89 -10.21
C PHE A 105 -9.39 3.73 -10.88
N SER A 106 -8.30 3.24 -10.27
CA SER A 106 -7.58 2.10 -10.84
C SER A 106 -8.37 0.81 -10.73
N SER A 107 -9.12 0.59 -9.64
CA SER A 107 -9.96 -0.60 -9.49
C SER A 107 -11.16 -0.58 -10.44
N VAL A 108 -11.82 0.56 -10.63
CA VAL A 108 -12.88 0.72 -11.64
C VAL A 108 -12.34 0.44 -13.05
N ALA A 109 -11.24 1.07 -13.43
CA ALA A 109 -10.63 0.86 -14.75
C ALA A 109 -10.12 -0.59 -14.92
N GLY A 110 -9.50 -1.14 -13.88
CA GLY A 110 -9.05 -2.52 -13.84
C GLY A 110 -10.20 -3.51 -14.02
N PHE A 111 -11.32 -3.31 -13.32
CA PHE A 111 -12.54 -4.10 -13.47
C PHE A 111 -13.07 -4.04 -14.91
N ALA A 112 -13.18 -2.83 -15.47
CA ALA A 112 -13.62 -2.66 -16.85
C ALA A 112 -12.70 -3.42 -17.82
N PHE A 113 -11.38 -3.29 -17.68
CA PHE A 113 -10.41 -3.94 -18.54
C PHE A 113 -10.21 -5.44 -18.29
N ALA A 114 -10.62 -5.97 -17.14
CA ALA A 114 -10.52 -7.39 -16.80
C ALA A 114 -11.81 -8.15 -17.16
N LYS A 115 -12.98 -7.59 -16.84
CA LYS A 115 -14.24 -8.34 -16.84
C LYS A 115 -15.26 -7.86 -17.86
N LEU A 116 -15.21 -6.60 -18.32
CA LEU A 116 -16.17 -6.10 -19.30
C LEU A 116 -15.71 -6.37 -20.74
N ASN A 117 -16.67 -6.63 -21.63
CA ASN A 117 -16.43 -6.83 -23.05
C ASN A 117 -16.92 -5.60 -23.82
N PHE A 118 -15.99 -4.80 -24.33
CA PHE A 118 -16.28 -3.61 -25.13
C PHE A 118 -15.30 -3.46 -26.30
N LYS A 119 -15.73 -2.76 -27.35
CA LYS A 119 -14.95 -2.57 -28.57
C LYS A 119 -13.69 -1.74 -28.26
N GLY A 120 -12.52 -2.20 -28.73
CA GLY A 120 -11.25 -1.50 -28.53
C GLY A 120 -10.52 -1.83 -27.21
N ARG A 121 -11.07 -2.70 -26.35
CA ARG A 121 -10.48 -3.10 -25.06
C ARG A 121 -9.00 -3.47 -25.15
N LYS A 122 -8.61 -4.34 -26.11
CA LYS A 122 -7.22 -4.78 -26.28
C LYS A 122 -6.27 -3.61 -26.59
N PHE A 123 -6.68 -2.70 -27.47
CA PHE A 123 -5.89 -1.53 -27.82
C PHE A 123 -5.74 -0.58 -26.62
N LEU A 124 -6.82 -0.30 -25.89
CA LEU A 124 -6.77 0.59 -24.73
C LEU A 124 -5.91 0.02 -23.59
N VAL A 125 -5.97 -1.29 -23.35
CA VAL A 125 -5.06 -1.95 -22.39
C VAL A 125 -3.61 -1.80 -22.82
N LEU A 126 -3.30 -2.05 -24.10
CA LEU A 126 -1.95 -1.89 -24.63
C LEU A 126 -1.49 -0.44 -24.58
N PHE A 127 -2.37 0.52 -24.85
CA PHE A 127 -2.08 1.95 -24.76
C PHE A 127 -1.73 2.38 -23.33
N VAL A 128 -2.52 1.98 -22.34
CA VAL A 128 -2.23 2.23 -20.92
C VAL A 128 -0.87 1.64 -20.52
N ILE A 129 -0.61 0.38 -20.90
CA ILE A 129 0.69 -0.27 -20.66
C ILE A 129 1.82 0.48 -21.38
N GLY A 130 1.58 0.99 -22.59
CA GLY A 130 2.55 1.79 -23.34
C GLY A 130 2.93 3.09 -22.62
N THR A 131 1.99 3.74 -21.93
CA THR A 131 2.29 4.98 -21.20
C THR A 131 3.28 4.79 -20.05
N MET A 132 3.32 3.61 -19.41
CA MET A 132 4.31 3.33 -18.36
C MET A 132 5.70 2.93 -18.90
N MET A 133 5.85 2.73 -20.22
CA MET A 133 7.16 2.55 -20.85
C MET A 133 7.92 3.88 -20.96
N LEU A 134 7.19 5.00 -20.94
CA LEU A 134 7.81 6.33 -20.90
C LEU A 134 8.26 6.63 -19.47
N PRO A 135 9.54 6.97 -19.25
CA PRO A 135 10.00 7.39 -17.93
C PRO A 135 9.29 8.68 -17.51
N SER A 136 8.75 8.71 -16.29
CA SER A 136 7.96 9.83 -15.77
C SER A 136 8.71 11.16 -15.78
N GLN A 137 10.04 11.10 -15.71
CA GLN A 137 10.93 12.26 -15.73
C GLN A 137 10.82 13.06 -17.03
N LEU A 138 10.51 12.42 -18.17
CA LEU A 138 10.30 13.13 -19.45
C LEU A 138 9.02 13.97 -19.46
N GLY A 139 8.04 13.63 -18.62
CA GLY A 139 6.76 14.31 -18.54
C GLY A 139 6.75 15.57 -17.67
N ILE A 140 7.83 15.86 -16.92
CA ILE A 140 7.83 16.95 -15.92
C ILE A 140 7.67 18.33 -16.57
N ILE A 141 8.40 18.63 -17.65
CA ILE A 141 8.30 19.92 -18.33
C ILE A 141 6.90 20.11 -18.96
N PRO A 142 6.37 19.16 -19.74
CA PRO A 142 5.00 19.26 -20.25
C PRO A 142 3.95 19.40 -19.14
N LEU A 143 4.08 18.64 -18.05
CA LEU A 143 3.15 18.71 -16.92
C LEU A 143 3.19 20.09 -16.25
N TYR A 144 4.39 20.66 -16.06
CA TYR A 144 4.54 22.02 -15.56
C TYR A 144 3.82 23.04 -16.46
N MET A 145 4.05 22.97 -17.78
CA MET A 145 3.39 23.87 -18.73
C MET A 145 1.86 23.74 -18.69
N LEU A 146 1.34 22.52 -18.52
CA LEU A 146 -0.09 22.26 -18.39
C LEU A 146 -0.67 22.84 -17.08
N VAL A 147 -0.01 22.59 -15.95
CA VAL A 147 -0.42 23.14 -14.65
C VAL A 147 -0.38 24.67 -14.67
N ALA A 148 0.62 25.26 -15.33
CA ALA A 148 0.74 26.69 -15.52
C ALA A 148 -0.38 27.27 -16.38
N SER A 149 -0.71 26.65 -17.52
CA SER A 149 -1.80 27.11 -18.38
C SER A 149 -3.18 26.96 -17.75
N LEU A 150 -3.35 25.99 -16.85
CA LEU A 150 -4.57 25.80 -16.05
C LEU A 150 -4.67 26.74 -14.85
N GLY A 151 -3.63 27.54 -14.56
CA GLY A 151 -3.59 28.43 -13.39
C GLY A 151 -3.51 27.70 -12.05
N TRP A 152 -3.06 26.44 -12.04
CA TRP A 152 -2.92 25.62 -10.83
C TRP A 152 -1.55 25.76 -10.18
N MET A 153 -0.74 26.74 -10.61
CA MET A 153 0.56 26.99 -10.01
C MET A 153 0.43 27.31 -8.53
N ASN A 154 1.33 26.76 -7.73
CA ASN A 154 1.37 26.93 -6.27
C ASN A 154 0.12 26.45 -5.52
N THR A 155 -0.61 25.46 -6.06
CA THR A 155 -1.75 24.83 -5.37
C THR A 155 -1.52 23.32 -5.17
N LEU A 156 -2.23 22.74 -4.19
CA LEU A 156 -2.22 21.28 -3.99
C LEU A 156 -2.93 20.52 -5.13
N THR A 157 -3.80 21.19 -5.90
CA THR A 157 -4.49 20.56 -7.03
C THR A 157 -3.51 20.16 -8.13
N ALA A 158 -2.42 20.91 -8.32
CA ALA A 158 -1.32 20.55 -9.21
C ALA A 158 -0.64 19.23 -8.85
N LEU A 159 -0.69 18.83 -7.58
CA LEU A 159 -0.14 17.55 -7.10
C LEU A 159 -1.20 16.44 -7.16
N ILE A 160 -2.42 16.74 -6.73
CA ILE A 160 -3.50 15.74 -6.59
C ILE A 160 -4.00 15.26 -7.94
N VAL A 161 -4.40 16.18 -8.82
CA VAL A 161 -5.15 15.85 -10.04
C VAL A 161 -4.34 14.97 -11.00
N PRO A 162 -3.06 15.26 -11.29
CA PRO A 162 -2.26 14.41 -12.17
C PRO A 162 -1.98 13.01 -11.60
N ALA A 163 -2.10 12.85 -10.27
CA ALA A 163 -1.80 11.60 -9.57
C ALA A 163 -3.04 10.75 -9.24
N LEU A 164 -4.26 11.21 -9.59
CA LEU A 164 -5.52 10.50 -9.25
C LEU A 164 -5.59 9.08 -9.80
N VAL A 165 -4.94 8.80 -10.93
CA VAL A 165 -4.87 7.49 -11.54
C VAL A 165 -3.51 7.31 -12.20
N THR A 166 -2.96 6.10 -12.12
CA THR A 166 -1.69 5.77 -12.76
C THR A 166 -1.84 4.54 -13.64
N ALA A 167 -1.09 4.48 -14.73
CA ALA A 167 -1.09 3.33 -15.64
C ALA A 167 -0.71 2.04 -14.91
N PHE A 168 0.27 2.11 -14.00
CA PHE A 168 0.64 1.00 -13.15
C PHE A 168 -0.51 0.55 -12.24
N GLY A 169 -1.23 1.48 -11.61
CA GLY A 169 -2.40 1.16 -10.78
C GLY A 169 -3.47 0.42 -11.57
N VAL A 170 -3.83 0.94 -12.75
CA VAL A 170 -4.83 0.31 -13.64
C VAL A 170 -4.37 -1.09 -14.08
N PHE A 171 -3.12 -1.22 -14.49
CA PHE A 171 -2.55 -2.51 -14.88
C PHE A 171 -2.59 -3.51 -13.72
N TRP A 172 -2.13 -3.11 -12.54
CA TRP A 172 -2.08 -3.96 -11.36
C TRP A 172 -3.47 -4.42 -10.93
N MET A 173 -4.44 -3.50 -10.85
CA MET A 173 -5.83 -3.83 -10.53
C MET A 173 -6.45 -4.75 -11.57
N ARG A 174 -6.18 -4.53 -12.86
CA ARG A 174 -6.62 -5.46 -13.92
C ARG A 174 -6.09 -6.87 -13.66
N GLN A 175 -4.80 -7.03 -13.36
CA GLN A 175 -4.19 -8.35 -13.13
C GLN A 175 -4.78 -9.04 -11.89
N ILE A 176 -4.94 -8.30 -10.79
CA ILE A 176 -5.53 -8.84 -9.55
C ILE A 176 -6.97 -9.25 -9.78
N ILE A 177 -7.81 -8.38 -10.35
CA ILE A 177 -9.23 -8.68 -10.57
C ILE A 177 -9.40 -9.85 -11.53
N ASP A 178 -8.54 -9.96 -12.56
CA ASP A 178 -8.59 -11.09 -13.47
C ASP A 178 -8.25 -12.42 -12.78
N ALA A 179 -7.26 -12.41 -11.88
CA ALA A 179 -6.80 -13.59 -11.16
C ALA A 179 -7.70 -14.00 -9.98
N GLN A 180 -8.27 -13.03 -9.26
CA GLN A 180 -8.96 -13.28 -7.99
C GLN A 180 -10.48 -13.37 -8.11
N VAL A 181 -11.09 -12.76 -9.13
CA VAL A 181 -12.55 -12.75 -9.30
C VAL A 181 -12.95 -13.76 -10.37
N PRO A 182 -13.58 -14.90 -10.01
CA PRO A 182 -14.07 -15.85 -11.00
C PRO A 182 -15.23 -15.27 -11.82
N ASN A 183 -15.31 -15.65 -13.10
CA ASN A 183 -16.35 -15.11 -13.99
C ASN A 183 -17.74 -15.63 -13.63
N GLU A 184 -17.85 -16.83 -13.05
CA GLU A 184 -19.11 -17.41 -12.59
C GLU A 184 -19.85 -16.53 -11.56
N LEU A 185 -19.13 -15.78 -10.72
CA LEU A 185 -19.76 -14.83 -9.78
C LEU A 185 -20.44 -13.67 -10.50
N LEU A 186 -19.86 -13.20 -11.60
CA LEU A 186 -20.37 -12.08 -12.38
C LEU A 186 -21.56 -12.52 -13.24
N GLU A 187 -21.52 -13.74 -13.77
CA GLU A 187 -22.61 -14.37 -14.50
C GLU A 187 -23.82 -14.61 -13.58
N ALA A 188 -23.60 -15.16 -12.37
CA ALA A 188 -24.65 -15.33 -11.37
C ALA A 188 -25.32 -14.00 -11.00
N ALA A 189 -24.52 -12.97 -10.71
CA ALA A 189 -25.05 -11.64 -10.39
C ALA A 189 -25.83 -11.02 -11.57
N SER A 190 -25.41 -11.27 -12.81
CA SER A 190 -26.16 -10.81 -14.00
C SER A 190 -27.47 -11.55 -14.19
N ILE A 191 -27.54 -12.85 -13.87
CA ILE A 191 -28.80 -13.63 -13.87
C ILE A 191 -29.76 -13.07 -12.81
N ASP A 192 -29.24 -12.63 -11.67
CA ASP A 192 -29.99 -11.93 -10.62
C ASP A 192 -30.37 -10.47 -10.98
N GLY A 193 -30.01 -10.00 -12.19
CA GLY A 193 -30.34 -8.67 -12.69
C GLY A 193 -29.47 -7.53 -12.12
N ALA A 194 -28.33 -7.84 -11.51
CA ALA A 194 -27.42 -6.81 -10.99
C ALA A 194 -26.78 -6.00 -12.14
N GLY A 195 -26.88 -4.68 -12.07
CA GLY A 195 -26.19 -3.79 -12.99
C GLY A 195 -24.67 -3.78 -12.80
N VAL A 196 -23.92 -3.37 -13.82
CA VAL A 196 -22.44 -3.36 -13.83
C VAL A 196 -21.83 -2.64 -12.63
N PHE A 197 -22.36 -1.47 -12.25
CA PHE A 197 -21.87 -0.72 -11.11
C PHE A 197 -22.12 -1.44 -9.77
N LEU A 198 -23.27 -2.12 -9.66
CA LEU A 198 -23.61 -2.90 -8.47
C LEU A 198 -22.69 -4.11 -8.33
N ILE A 199 -22.42 -4.81 -9.43
CA ILE A 199 -21.46 -5.92 -9.48
C ILE A 199 -20.07 -5.44 -9.04
N TYR A 200 -19.61 -4.31 -9.59
CA TYR A 200 -18.34 -3.72 -9.17
C TYR A 200 -18.31 -3.43 -7.67
N TRP A 201 -19.28 -2.67 -7.15
CA TRP A 201 -19.24 -2.17 -5.77
C TRP A 201 -19.48 -3.25 -4.71
N ARG A 202 -20.34 -4.25 -5.00
CA ARG A 202 -20.72 -5.27 -4.02
C ARG A 202 -19.95 -6.58 -4.12
N ILE A 203 -19.35 -6.88 -5.28
CA ILE A 203 -18.67 -8.16 -5.50
C ILE A 203 -17.19 -7.91 -5.75
N VAL A 204 -16.84 -7.10 -6.75
CA VAL A 204 -15.44 -6.98 -7.20
C VAL A 204 -14.59 -6.15 -6.24
N PHE A 205 -15.09 -5.02 -5.76
CA PHE A 205 -14.34 -4.12 -4.87
C PHE A 205 -14.02 -4.73 -3.48
N PRO A 206 -14.91 -5.50 -2.81
CA PRO A 206 -14.61 -6.11 -1.52
C PRO A 206 -13.84 -7.44 -1.55
N LEU A 207 -13.72 -8.09 -2.72
CA LEU A 207 -12.96 -9.34 -2.91
C LEU A 207 -11.48 -9.07 -3.22
#